data_AF-A0A8D3DJE5-F1
#
_entry.id   AF-A0A8D3DJE5-F1
#
_cell.length_a   1.000
_cell.length_b   1.000
_cell.length_c   1.000
_cell.angle_alpha   90.00
_cell.angle_beta   90.00
_cell.angle_gamma   90.00
#
_symmetry.space_group_name_H-M   'P 1'
#
loop_
_entity.id
_entity.type
_entity.pdbx_description
1 polymer ?
#
loop_
_entity_poly.entity_id
_entity_poly.type
_entity_poly.pdbx_seq_one_letter_code
_entity_poly.pdbx_strand_id
1 'polypeptide(L)'
;MVRAGDVSTAADGWREAFDGSRLVPAPSPAVRRAAESHLAGSQGFQLRLGRLAAAPLPQVERDLTHQLRVTLFDQNHRHFFGKTWKSPAHRMTNNKICFNEVLYFHTSVRLPSTVVVLELVLLSPRPDGSQQALGRGFTVLELFTSRPEAQAADGDRRLDLHHGSPRSLLHPLLKDSVDCKEPFLFTVLACIY
;
A
#
# COMPACT_ATOMS: atom_id res chain seq x y z
N MET A 1 -48.78 35.16 -18.91
CA MET A 1 -47.61 34.79 -19.74
C MET A 1 -46.37 34.91 -18.86
N VAL A 2 -45.93 33.80 -18.27
CA VAL A 2 -44.80 33.75 -17.33
C VAL A 2 -43.53 33.59 -18.15
N ARG A 3 -42.59 34.54 -18.07
CA ARG A 3 -41.26 34.38 -18.65
C ARG A 3 -40.47 33.41 -17.78
N ALA A 4 -40.16 32.24 -18.33
CA ALA A 4 -39.19 31.33 -17.76
C ALA A 4 -37.82 32.03 -17.72
N GLY A 5 -37.18 32.05 -16.55
CA GLY A 5 -35.79 32.44 -16.44
C GLY A 5 -34.92 31.36 -17.07
N ASP A 6 -34.06 31.76 -18.00
CA ASP A 6 -33.03 30.90 -18.57
C ASP A 6 -32.00 30.56 -17.47
N VAL A 7 -32.20 29.41 -16.83
CA VAL A 7 -31.17 28.70 -16.08
C VAL A 7 -30.39 27.89 -17.11
N SER A 8 -29.37 28.51 -17.73
CA SER A 8 -28.39 27.75 -18.51
C SER A 8 -27.13 28.57 -18.78
N THR A 9 -26.29 28.79 -17.76
CA THR A 9 -24.88 29.15 -17.99
C THR A 9 -23.97 28.81 -16.80
N ALA A 10 -24.12 27.63 -16.21
CA ALA A 10 -23.23 27.14 -15.13
C ALA A 10 -22.39 25.91 -15.54
N ALA A 11 -22.51 25.45 -16.79
CA ALA A 11 -21.85 24.24 -17.26
C ALA A 11 -20.53 24.48 -18.02
N ASP A 12 -20.29 25.70 -18.50
CA ASP A 12 -19.19 25.93 -19.46
C ASP A 12 -17.86 26.34 -18.81
N GLY A 13 -17.84 26.78 -17.54
CA GLY A 13 -16.63 27.30 -16.89
C GLY A 13 -15.72 26.26 -16.21
N TRP A 14 -16.09 24.97 -16.25
CA TRP A 14 -15.37 23.94 -15.50
C TRP A 14 -13.98 23.65 -16.09
N ARG A 15 -13.80 23.83 -17.41
CA ARG A 15 -12.49 23.66 -18.05
C ARG A 15 -11.55 24.80 -17.69
N GLU A 16 -12.02 26.04 -17.74
CA GLU A 16 -11.21 27.21 -17.35
C GLU A 16 -10.87 27.18 -15.86
N ALA A 17 -11.82 26.75 -15.01
CA ALA A 17 -11.56 26.55 -13.59
C ALA A 17 -10.53 25.44 -13.34
N PHE A 18 -10.61 24.32 -14.07
CA PHE A 18 -9.65 23.23 -13.97
C PHE A 18 -8.24 23.64 -14.46
N ASP A 19 -8.16 24.35 -15.59
CA ASP A 19 -6.89 24.80 -16.17
C ASP A 19 -6.24 25.91 -15.34
N GLY A 20 -7.04 26.85 -14.79
CA GLY A 20 -6.55 27.90 -13.89
C GLY A 20 -6.15 27.39 -12.50
N SER A 21 -6.69 26.25 -12.07
CA SER A 21 -6.40 25.62 -10.77
C SER A 21 -5.32 24.53 -10.83
N ARG A 22 -4.70 24.32 -12.00
CA ARG A 22 -3.51 23.46 -12.12
C ARG A 22 -2.33 24.11 -11.40
N LEU A 23 -2.30 23.96 -10.08
CA LEU A 23 -1.05 23.93 -9.32
C LEU A 23 -0.31 22.63 -9.67
N VAL A 24 0.06 22.49 -10.94
CA VAL A 24 1.14 21.58 -11.32
C VAL A 24 2.39 22.37 -11.00
N PRO A 25 3.15 22.02 -9.95
CA PRO A 25 4.43 22.66 -9.71
C PRO A 25 5.22 22.59 -11.01
N ALA A 26 5.81 23.71 -11.43
CA ALA A 26 6.67 23.71 -12.62
C ALA A 26 7.64 22.52 -12.49
N PRO A 27 7.74 21.64 -13.50
CA PRO A 27 8.55 20.44 -13.39
C PRO A 27 9.95 20.87 -12.97
N SER A 28 10.35 20.49 -11.76
CA SER A 28 11.67 20.85 -11.25
C SER A 28 12.71 20.32 -12.25
N PRO A 29 13.91 20.91 -12.34
CA PRO A 29 14.98 20.36 -13.17
C PRO A 29 15.25 18.87 -12.90
N ALA A 30 14.89 18.35 -11.71
CA ALA A 30 14.91 16.93 -11.37
C ALA A 30 13.78 16.12 -12.04
N VAL A 31 12.56 16.65 -12.13
CA VAL A 31 11.43 16.01 -12.84
C VAL A 31 11.69 15.95 -14.35
N ARG A 32 12.23 17.01 -14.96
CA ARG A 32 12.64 17.00 -16.37
C ARG A 32 13.77 16.01 -16.64
N ARG A 33 14.82 15.99 -15.81
CA ARG A 33 15.90 15.00 -15.91
C ARG A 33 15.42 13.56 -15.73
N ALA A 34 14.42 13.32 -14.88
CA ALA A 34 13.80 12.00 -14.74
C ALA A 34 13.03 11.57 -16.00
N ALA A 35 12.30 12.49 -16.64
CA ALA A 35 11.56 12.25 -17.88
C ALA A 35 12.45 12.11 -19.12
N GLU A 36 13.57 12.85 -19.17
CA GLU A 36 14.52 12.89 -20.30
C GLU A 36 15.55 11.76 -20.25
N SER A 37 15.78 11.15 -19.08
CA SER A 37 16.61 9.95 -19.00
C SER A 37 15.85 8.76 -19.58
N HIS A 38 16.48 8.00 -20.47
CA HIS A 38 16.03 6.68 -20.92
C HIS A 38 15.89 5.64 -19.77
N LEU A 39 15.98 6.07 -18.51
CA LEU A 39 15.66 5.35 -17.27
C LEU A 39 14.19 5.55 -16.83
N ALA A 40 13.36 6.24 -17.62
CA ALA A 40 11.91 6.37 -17.43
C ALA A 40 11.10 5.10 -17.83
N GLY A 41 11.76 3.96 -18.01
CA GLY A 41 11.09 2.68 -18.21
C GLY A 41 10.36 2.25 -16.94
N SER A 42 9.05 2.02 -17.05
CA SER A 42 8.29 1.35 -16.01
C SER A 42 8.84 -0.05 -15.81
N GLN A 43 9.26 -0.39 -14.59
CA GLN A 43 9.82 -1.71 -14.28
C GLN A 43 8.74 -2.60 -13.67
N GLY A 44 8.76 -3.88 -14.04
CA GLY A 44 7.87 -4.90 -13.50
C GLY A 44 8.44 -5.51 -12.22
N PHE A 45 7.54 -5.82 -11.28
CA PHE A 45 7.86 -6.46 -10.02
C PHE A 45 6.91 -7.61 -9.78
N GLN A 46 7.45 -8.69 -9.23
CA GLN A 46 6.67 -9.83 -8.78
C GLN A 46 6.86 -10.03 -7.28
N LEU A 47 5.76 -10.04 -6.54
CA LEU A 47 5.75 -10.28 -5.11
C LEU A 47 4.93 -11.54 -4.81
N ARG A 48 5.61 -12.59 -4.36
CA ARG A 48 5.01 -13.85 -3.90
C ARG A 48 4.76 -13.77 -2.39
N LEU A 49 3.50 -13.87 -2.03
CA LEU A 49 2.97 -13.72 -0.68
C LEU A 49 2.61 -15.12 -0.18
N GLY A 50 3.47 -15.71 0.65
CA GLY A 50 3.35 -17.11 1.04
C GLY A 50 2.35 -17.32 2.17
N ARG A 51 2.89 -17.39 3.39
CA ARG A 51 2.11 -17.68 4.59
C ARG A 51 2.40 -16.69 5.71
N LEU A 52 1.38 -16.42 6.51
CA LEU A 52 1.49 -15.81 7.82
C LEU A 52 1.46 -16.90 8.88
N ALA A 53 2.38 -16.87 9.84
CA ALA A 53 2.30 -17.62 11.08
C ALA A 53 2.16 -16.62 12.24
N ALA A 54 1.17 -16.82 13.08
CA ALA A 54 0.98 -16.01 14.28
C ALA A 54 1.31 -16.79 15.54
N ALA A 55 1.64 -16.08 16.61
CA ALA A 55 1.44 -16.61 17.96
C ALA A 55 -0.05 -16.94 18.21
N PRO A 56 -0.36 -17.70 19.26
CA PRO A 56 -1.74 -18.06 19.58
C PRO A 56 -2.62 -16.82 19.75
N LEU A 57 -3.51 -16.60 18.79
CA LEU A 57 -4.51 -15.54 18.83
C LEU A 57 -5.71 -15.95 19.70
N PRO A 58 -6.44 -14.97 20.29
CA PRO A 58 -7.74 -15.21 20.90
C PRO A 58 -8.69 -15.90 19.90
N GLN A 59 -9.52 -16.81 20.39
CA GLN A 59 -10.42 -17.61 19.54
C GLN A 59 -11.31 -16.74 18.63
N VAL A 60 -11.80 -15.61 19.16
CA VAL A 60 -12.62 -14.65 18.42
C VAL A 60 -11.94 -14.14 17.14
N GLU A 61 -10.62 -13.96 17.16
CA GLU A 61 -9.88 -13.49 15.98
C GLU A 61 -9.59 -14.60 14.98
N ARG A 62 -9.42 -15.84 15.47
CA ARG A 62 -9.20 -17.01 14.62
C ARG A 62 -10.42 -17.34 13.76
N ASP A 63 -11.62 -17.12 14.29
CA ASP A 63 -12.89 -17.41 13.61
C ASP A 63 -13.23 -16.37 12.53
N LEU A 64 -12.55 -15.23 12.55
CA LEU A 64 -12.71 -14.16 11.57
C LEU A 64 -11.86 -14.40 10.31
N THR A 65 -12.24 -13.71 9.25
CA THR A 65 -11.46 -13.76 8.00
C THR A 65 -10.42 -12.65 7.97
N HIS A 66 -9.33 -12.92 7.28
CA HIS A 66 -8.17 -12.07 7.20
C HIS A 66 -7.95 -11.68 5.74
N GLN A 67 -7.47 -10.46 5.52
CA GLN A 67 -7.15 -9.94 4.20
C GLN A 67 -5.78 -9.28 4.27
N LEU A 68 -4.94 -9.59 3.29
CA LEU A 68 -3.68 -8.91 3.08
C LEU A 68 -3.89 -7.73 2.15
N ARG A 69 -3.31 -6.58 2.49
CA ARG A 69 -3.32 -5.38 1.66
C ARG A 69 -1.90 -4.96 1.36
N VAL A 70 -1.66 -4.59 0.11
CA VAL A 70 -0.35 -4.16 -0.36
C VAL A 70 -0.49 -2.77 -0.98
N THR A 71 0.24 -1.80 -0.46
CA THR A 71 0.18 -0.39 -0.90
C THR A 71 1.59 0.18 -0.99
N LEU A 72 1.84 1.08 -1.94
CA LEU A 72 3.09 1.83 -1.99
C LEU A 72 3.06 3.02 -1.02
N PHE A 73 4.20 3.32 -0.43
CA PHE A 73 4.38 4.42 0.50
C PHE A 73 5.67 5.16 0.19
N ASP A 74 5.61 6.49 0.16
CA ASP A 74 6.80 7.33 0.05
C ASP A 74 7.21 7.81 1.43
N GLN A 75 8.36 7.35 1.91
CA GLN A 75 8.90 7.73 3.22
C GLN A 75 9.26 9.20 3.31
N ASN A 76 9.69 9.83 2.21
CA ASN A 76 10.11 11.24 2.22
C ASN A 76 8.90 12.15 2.31
N HIS A 77 7.88 11.87 1.50
CA HIS A 77 6.65 12.67 1.45
C HIS A 77 5.56 12.19 2.41
N ARG A 78 5.81 11.08 3.12
CA ARG A 78 4.92 10.45 4.12
C ARG A 78 3.49 10.29 3.63
N HIS A 79 3.31 9.69 2.46
CA HIS A 79 1.98 9.41 1.94
C HIS A 79 1.93 8.06 1.24
N PHE A 80 0.76 7.45 1.28
CA PHE A 80 0.44 6.27 0.48
C PHE A 80 0.07 6.71 -0.93
N PHE A 81 0.49 5.95 -1.93
CA PHE A 81 0.17 6.24 -3.31
C PHE A 81 -0.06 4.96 -4.12
N GLY A 82 -0.60 5.13 -5.33
CA GLY A 82 -1.00 4.03 -6.19
C GLY A 82 -2.27 3.32 -5.69
N LYS A 83 -2.55 2.17 -6.30
CA LYS A 83 -3.71 1.35 -5.93
C LYS A 83 -3.31 0.34 -4.85
N THR A 84 -4.06 0.32 -3.75
CA THR A 84 -3.95 -0.77 -2.77
C THR A 84 -4.50 -2.06 -3.37
N TRP A 85 -3.64 -3.07 -3.53
CA TRP A 85 -4.08 -4.42 -3.82
C TRP A 85 -4.63 -5.08 -2.54
N LYS A 86 -5.65 -5.92 -2.68
CA LYS A 86 -6.30 -6.64 -1.58
C LYS A 86 -6.42 -8.10 -1.95
N SER A 87 -5.98 -8.99 -1.08
CA SER A 87 -6.19 -10.43 -1.26
C SER A 87 -7.67 -10.80 -1.09
N PRO A 88 -8.06 -12.00 -1.56
CA PRO A 88 -9.25 -12.67 -1.06
C PRO A 88 -9.24 -12.77 0.48
N ALA A 89 -10.42 -13.02 1.05
CA ALA A 89 -10.55 -13.25 2.48
C ALA A 89 -10.10 -14.69 2.81
N HIS A 90 -9.20 -14.84 3.78
CA HIS A 90 -8.61 -16.11 4.19
C HIS A 90 -8.96 -16.41 5.65
N ARG A 91 -9.22 -17.67 5.97
CA ARG A 91 -9.37 -18.12 7.37
C ARG A 91 -8.03 -18.57 7.92
N MET A 92 -7.89 -18.41 9.23
CA MET A 92 -6.75 -18.93 9.94
C MET A 92 -6.96 -20.41 10.29
N THR A 93 -5.97 -21.25 10.04
CA THR A 93 -5.95 -22.66 10.42
C THR A 93 -4.66 -22.97 11.16
N ASN A 94 -4.73 -23.56 12.36
CA ASN A 94 -3.56 -23.90 13.19
C ASN A 94 -2.56 -22.74 13.36
N ASN A 95 -3.06 -21.54 13.66
CA ASN A 95 -2.31 -20.28 13.76
C ASN A 95 -1.57 -19.84 12.48
N LYS A 96 -2.01 -20.31 11.32
CA LYS A 96 -1.42 -19.98 10.03
C LYS A 96 -2.48 -19.49 9.06
N ILE A 97 -2.08 -18.59 8.19
CA ILE A 97 -2.88 -18.12 7.06
C ILE A 97 -2.06 -18.34 5.81
N CYS A 98 -2.57 -19.15 4.89
CA CYS A 98 -1.92 -19.42 3.61
C CYS A 98 -2.57 -18.51 2.57
N PHE A 99 -1.84 -17.47 2.12
CA PHE A 99 -2.31 -16.62 1.02
C PHE A 99 -1.90 -17.25 -0.31
N ASN A 100 -0.63 -17.62 -0.46
CA ASN A 100 -0.06 -18.18 -1.69
C ASN A 100 -0.39 -17.34 -2.94
N GLU A 101 -0.46 -16.03 -2.77
CA GLU A 101 -0.82 -15.08 -3.82
C GLU A 101 0.45 -14.56 -4.52
N VAL A 102 0.33 -14.24 -5.80
CA VAL A 102 1.40 -13.57 -6.56
C VAL A 102 0.86 -12.24 -7.06
N LEU A 103 1.46 -11.16 -6.58
CA LEU A 103 1.15 -9.81 -6.99
C LEU A 103 2.16 -9.33 -8.03
N TYR A 104 1.65 -8.94 -9.19
CA TYR A 104 2.43 -8.29 -10.24
C TYR A 104 2.10 -6.81 -10.26
N PHE A 105 3.11 -5.95 -10.30
CA PHE A 105 2.90 -4.51 -10.46
C PHE A 105 4.03 -3.87 -11.24
N HIS A 106 3.72 -2.75 -11.87
CA HIS A 106 4.68 -1.92 -12.59
C HIS A 106 4.75 -0.54 -11.95
N THR A 107 5.96 0.02 -11.86
CA THR A 107 6.15 1.39 -11.39
C THR A 107 7.33 2.06 -12.08
N SER A 108 7.14 3.33 -12.44
CA SER A 108 8.22 4.23 -12.87
C SER A 108 8.90 4.91 -11.68
N VAL A 109 8.29 4.87 -10.49
CA VAL A 109 8.83 5.45 -9.25
C VAL A 109 9.76 4.42 -8.61
N ARG A 110 11.06 4.55 -8.90
CA ARG A 110 12.14 3.67 -8.43
C ARG A 110 13.10 4.41 -7.52
N LEU A 111 12.55 5.13 -6.55
CA LEU A 111 13.31 5.90 -5.57
C LEU A 111 13.50 5.06 -4.30
N PRO A 112 14.67 5.11 -3.62
CA PRO A 112 14.87 4.38 -2.36
C PRO A 112 13.89 4.72 -1.24
N SER A 113 13.29 5.93 -1.26
CA SER A 113 12.24 6.31 -0.32
C SER A 113 10.89 5.63 -0.58
N THR A 114 10.73 4.99 -1.74
CA THR A 114 9.52 4.25 -2.07
C THR A 114 9.61 2.83 -1.53
N VAL A 115 8.65 2.49 -0.67
CA VAL A 115 8.56 1.19 -0.03
C VAL A 115 7.18 0.57 -0.28
N VAL A 116 7.11 -0.76 -0.16
CA VAL A 116 5.84 -1.48 -0.11
C VAL A 116 5.44 -1.66 1.33
N VAL A 117 4.20 -1.33 1.64
CA VAL A 117 3.58 -1.61 2.93
C VAL A 117 2.62 -2.77 2.77
N LEU A 118 2.87 -3.82 3.54
CA LEU A 118 1.99 -4.97 3.66
C LEU A 118 1.20 -4.83 4.97
N GLU A 119 -0.13 -4.78 4.89
CA GLU A 119 -1.02 -4.68 6.04
C GLU A 119 -1.89 -5.95 6.13
N LEU A 120 -1.86 -6.59 7.30
CA LEU A 120 -2.83 -7.61 7.68
C LEU A 120 -4.06 -6.96 8.27
N VAL A 121 -5.21 -7.26 7.69
CA VAL A 121 -6.51 -6.72 8.09
C VAL A 121 -7.44 -7.85 8.52
N LEU A 122 -8.04 -7.70 9.69
CA LEU A 122 -9.13 -8.54 10.17
C LEU A 122 -10.45 -8.03 9.60
N LEU A 123 -11.25 -8.93 9.05
CA LEU A 123 -12.56 -8.65 8.49
C LEU A 123 -13.63 -9.26 9.40
N SER A 124 -14.41 -8.40 10.04
CA SER A 124 -15.54 -8.80 10.87
C SER A 124 -16.88 -8.41 10.24
N PRO A 125 -17.86 -9.33 10.19
CA PRO A 125 -19.17 -9.03 9.63
C PRO A 125 -19.89 -8.00 10.50
N ARG A 126 -20.60 -7.08 9.86
CA ARG A 126 -21.51 -6.15 10.51
C ARG A 126 -22.97 -6.64 10.36
N PRO A 127 -23.87 -6.26 11.28
CA PRO A 127 -25.29 -6.63 11.20
C PRO A 127 -25.99 -6.15 9.91
N ASP A 128 -25.49 -5.08 9.30
CA ASP A 128 -25.97 -4.51 8.04
C ASP A 128 -25.51 -5.29 6.78
N GLY A 129 -24.79 -6.40 6.96
CA GLY A 129 -24.23 -7.21 5.87
C GLY A 129 -22.90 -6.70 5.32
N SER A 130 -22.43 -5.53 5.75
CA SER A 130 -21.10 -5.02 5.38
C SER A 130 -19.99 -5.66 6.23
N GLN A 131 -18.73 -5.35 5.93
CA GLN A 131 -17.57 -5.88 6.65
C GLN A 131 -16.80 -4.72 7.28
N GLN A 132 -16.52 -4.82 8.57
CA GLN A 132 -15.56 -3.95 9.25
C GLN A 132 -14.15 -4.46 9.01
N ALA A 133 -13.25 -3.56 8.67
CA ALA A 133 -11.84 -3.85 8.46
C ALA A 133 -10.99 -3.22 9.58
N LEU A 134 -10.31 -4.06 10.35
CA LEU A 134 -9.40 -3.64 11.42
C LEU A 134 -7.96 -4.01 11.07
N GLY A 135 -7.05 -3.02 11.04
CA GLY A 135 -5.62 -3.27 10.83
C GLY A 135 -5.02 -3.95 12.05
N ARG A 136 -4.44 -5.14 11.86
CA ARG A 136 -3.86 -5.97 12.93
C ARG A 136 -2.36 -5.86 13.03
N GLY A 137 -1.71 -5.83 11.87
CA GLY A 137 -0.31 -5.54 11.82
C GLY A 137 0.13 -5.18 10.43
N PHE A 138 1.30 -4.59 10.33
CA PHE A 138 1.86 -4.23 9.04
C PHE A 138 3.38 -4.33 9.05
N THR A 139 3.96 -4.43 7.86
CA THR A 139 5.40 -4.41 7.67
C THR A 139 5.77 -3.61 6.44
N VAL A 140 7.01 -3.17 6.38
CA VAL A 140 7.54 -2.33 5.31
C VAL A 140 8.64 -3.10 4.60
N LEU A 141 8.52 -3.20 3.27
CA LEU A 141 9.48 -3.83 2.39
C LEU A 141 10.11 -2.77 1.49
N GLU A 142 11.42 -2.62 1.60
CA GLU A 142 12.20 -1.79 0.69
C GLU A 142 12.38 -2.52 -0.65
N LEU A 143 11.79 -1.97 -1.71
CA LEU A 143 11.94 -2.51 -3.07
C LEU A 143 13.16 -1.97 -3.79
N PHE A 144 13.53 -0.72 -3.51
CA PHE A 144 14.57 0.01 -4.24
C PHE A 144 15.72 0.27 -3.29
N THR A 145 16.76 -0.55 -3.36
CA THR A 145 17.96 -0.35 -2.55
C THR A 145 18.91 0.60 -3.26
N SER A 146 19.55 1.50 -2.52
CA SER A 146 20.62 2.37 -3.04
C SER A 146 21.96 1.63 -3.20
N ARG A 147 22.04 0.36 -2.78
CA ARG A 147 23.22 -0.50 -2.89
C ARG A 147 23.06 -1.47 -4.08
N PRO A 148 23.78 -1.27 -5.19
CA PRO A 148 23.68 -2.12 -6.38
C PRO A 148 24.10 -3.58 -6.17
N GLU A 149 24.86 -3.88 -5.10
CA GLU A 149 25.29 -5.25 -4.75
C GLU A 149 24.22 -6.04 -3.97
N ALA A 150 23.23 -5.35 -3.40
CA ALA A 150 22.06 -6.00 -2.82
C ALA A 150 20.98 -6.03 -3.90
N GLN A 151 21.00 -7.08 -4.74
CA GLN A 151 19.92 -7.37 -5.69
C GLN A 151 18.58 -7.11 -5.01
N ALA A 152 17.81 -6.22 -5.62
CA ALA A 152 16.67 -5.63 -4.96
C ALA A 152 15.68 -6.74 -4.56
N ALA A 153 15.44 -6.83 -3.25
CA ALA A 153 14.62 -7.82 -2.55
C ALA A 153 14.60 -9.28 -3.10
N ASP A 154 15.62 -9.76 -3.81
CA ASP A 154 15.63 -11.11 -4.37
C ASP A 154 15.90 -12.12 -3.24
N GLY A 155 14.92 -12.98 -2.95
CA GLY A 155 15.03 -14.04 -1.95
C GLY A 155 13.83 -14.21 -1.02
N ASP A 156 13.74 -15.41 -0.40
CA ASP A 156 12.71 -15.76 0.57
C ASP A 156 13.00 -15.05 1.90
N ARG A 157 12.23 -14.00 2.23
CA ARG A 157 12.37 -13.24 3.47
C ARG A 157 11.19 -13.50 4.40
N ARG A 158 11.50 -13.77 5.66
CA ARG A 158 10.52 -13.70 6.74
C ARG A 158 10.55 -12.30 7.32
N LEU A 159 9.38 -11.68 7.38
CA LEU A 159 9.16 -10.33 7.87
C LEU A 159 8.30 -10.39 9.13
N ASP A 160 8.68 -9.64 10.15
CA ASP A 160 7.84 -9.42 11.33
C ASP A 160 6.76 -8.37 11.01
N LEU A 161 5.60 -8.48 11.67
CA LEU A 161 4.59 -7.42 11.64
C LEU A 161 4.70 -6.52 12.88
N HIS A 162 4.68 -5.21 12.64
CA HIS A 162 4.40 -4.22 13.66
C HIS A 162 2.92 -4.28 14.04
N HIS A 163 2.60 -4.11 15.31
CA HIS A 163 1.22 -4.05 15.76
C HIS A 163 0.45 -2.86 15.16
N GLY A 164 -0.82 -3.09 14.82
CA GLY A 164 -1.76 -2.04 14.47
C GLY A 164 -1.84 -1.73 12.98
N SER A 165 -2.01 -0.45 12.64
CA SER A 165 -2.29 0.00 11.27
C SER A 165 -1.13 0.83 10.70
N PRO A 166 -0.85 0.75 9.39
CA PRO A 166 0.13 1.59 8.69
C PRO A 166 -0.07 3.09 8.84
N ARG A 167 -1.24 3.53 9.32
CA ARG A 167 -1.49 4.95 9.64
C ARG A 167 -0.49 5.52 10.63
N SER A 168 0.14 4.68 11.46
CA SER A 168 1.25 5.08 12.33
C SER A 168 2.43 5.69 11.56
N LEU A 169 2.68 5.26 10.32
CA LEU A 169 3.73 5.83 9.45
C LEU A 169 3.50 7.31 9.13
N LEU A 170 2.24 7.75 9.13
CA LEU A 170 1.85 9.13 8.87
C LEU A 170 2.02 10.03 10.10
N HIS A 171 2.05 9.46 11.30
CA HIS A 171 2.04 10.24 12.52
C HIS A 171 3.47 10.52 13.03
N PRO A 172 3.91 11.78 13.18
CA PRO A 172 5.26 12.10 13.63
C PRO A 172 5.62 11.48 14.99
N LEU A 173 4.66 11.43 15.92
CA LEU A 173 4.87 10.99 17.31
C LEU A 173 4.77 9.47 17.51
N LEU A 174 4.27 8.72 16.52
CA LEU A 174 4.16 7.24 16.61
C LEU A 174 5.32 6.53 15.92
N LYS A 175 6.26 7.29 15.35
CA LYS A 175 7.41 6.78 14.58
C LYS A 175 8.39 5.98 15.45
N ASP A 176 8.47 6.29 16.74
CA ASP A 176 9.33 5.57 17.69
C ASP A 176 8.56 4.48 18.47
N SER A 177 7.22 4.42 18.31
CA SER A 177 6.36 3.41 18.95
C SER A 177 6.12 2.16 18.10
N VAL A 178 6.63 2.12 16.87
CA VAL A 178 6.54 0.93 15.99
C VAL A 178 7.34 -0.27 16.53
N ASP A 179 8.11 -0.09 17.60
CA ASP A 179 8.88 -1.17 18.25
C ASP A 179 8.02 -2.22 18.95
N CYS A 180 6.71 -2.01 19.11
CA CYS A 180 5.78 -3.05 19.53
C CYS A 180 5.56 -4.04 18.38
N LYS A 181 6.53 -4.94 18.19
CA LYS A 181 6.40 -6.10 17.32
C LYS A 181 5.49 -7.12 17.98
N GLU A 182 4.46 -7.51 17.26
CA GLU A 182 3.73 -8.72 17.61
C GLU A 182 4.43 -9.91 16.95
N PRO A 183 4.41 -11.10 17.58
CA PRO A 183 5.04 -12.31 17.06
C PRO A 183 4.27 -12.91 15.87
N PHE A 184 4.04 -12.11 14.83
CA PHE A 184 3.59 -12.57 13.53
C PHE A 184 4.78 -12.61 12.57
N LEU A 185 4.99 -13.77 11.97
CA LEU A 185 5.98 -13.99 10.93
C LEU A 185 5.27 -14.15 9.60
N PHE A 186 5.54 -13.23 8.69
CA PHE A 186 5.04 -13.25 7.33
C PHE A 186 6.16 -13.65 6.36
N THR A 187 5.91 -14.62 5.47
CA THR A 187 6.91 -15.05 4.48
C THR A 187 6.61 -14.41 3.14
N VAL A 188 7.58 -13.64 2.63
CA VAL A 188 7.51 -12.89 1.37
C VAL A 188 8.71 -13.24 0.52
N LEU A 189 8.44 -13.60 -0.72
CA LEU A 189 9.45 -13.75 -1.74
C LEU A 189 9.20 -12.65 -2.79
N ALA A 190 10.10 -11.68 -2.89
CA ALA A 190 10.06 -10.68 -3.94
C ALA A 190 11.06 -11.06 -5.03
N CYS A 191 10.66 -10.87 -6.29
CA CYS A 191 11.51 -11.11 -7.45
C CYS A 191 11.40 -9.90 -8.38
N ILE A 192 12.52 -9.56 -9.01
CA ILE A 192 12.63 -8.45 -9.95
C ILE A 192 12.91 -9.02 -11.33
N TYR A 193 12.15 -8.55 -12.32
CA TYR A 193 12.31 -8.91 -13.72
C TYR A 193 12.52 -7.66 -14.58
#